data_AF-E8U5A8-F1
#
_entry.id   AF-E8U5A8-F1
#
_cell.length_a   1.000
_cell.length_b   1.000
_cell.length_c   1.000
_cell.angle_alpha   90.00
_cell.angle_beta   90.00
_cell.angle_gamma   90.00
#
_symmetry.space_group_name_H-M   'P 1'
#
loop_
_entity.id
_entity.type
_entity.pdbx_description
1 polymer ?
#
loop_
_entity_poly.entity_id
_entity_poly.type
_entity_poly.pdbx_seq_one_letter_code
_entity_poly.pdbx_strand_id
1 'polypeptide(L)'
;MTLESTPEEFAARFAAFAAQGVVYPQPEGSPLLEFTAGGRVLYLFDRSGPYAARPGPARVVVHGVARRWALSDAREEALGAVGVSAVEGVGVVLSVARQVLVVQARLPLVLGVLGGAAGVSVGDWVAFETEPPLHGFLAEGVPARGTPGG
;
A
#
# COMPACT_ATOMS: atom_id res chain seq x y z
N MET A 1 -12.49 -17.11 -13.08
CA MET A 1 -11.02 -17.07 -12.99
C MET A 1 -10.57 -16.06 -14.01
N THR A 2 -10.29 -14.83 -13.60
CA THR A 2 -9.73 -13.79 -14.46
C THR A 2 -8.33 -13.52 -13.91
N LEU A 3 -7.32 -13.97 -14.67
CA LEU A 3 -5.90 -13.86 -14.36
C LEU A 3 -5.28 -12.57 -14.92
N GLU A 4 -6.09 -11.67 -15.48
CA GLU A 4 -5.62 -10.49 -16.19
C GLU A 4 -6.23 -9.26 -15.54
N SER A 5 -5.71 -8.86 -14.38
CA SER A 5 -5.94 -7.52 -13.85
C SER A 5 -4.83 -6.61 -14.35
N THR A 6 -5.17 -5.59 -15.13
CA THR A 6 -4.18 -4.57 -15.53
C THR A 6 -3.74 -3.76 -14.31
N PRO A 7 -2.60 -3.06 -14.35
CA PRO A 7 -2.20 -2.15 -13.28
C PRO A 7 -3.27 -1.10 -12.94
N GLU A 8 -3.99 -0.61 -13.93
CA GLU A 8 -5.07 0.38 -13.79
C GLU A 8 -6.28 -0.22 -13.06
N GLU A 9 -6.68 -1.44 -13.41
CA GLU A 9 -7.77 -2.14 -12.72
C GLU A 9 -7.41 -2.42 -11.25
N PHE A 10 -6.15 -2.79 -10.98
CA PHE A 10 -5.65 -2.96 -9.63
C PHE A 10 -5.70 -1.63 -8.86
N ALA A 11 -5.19 -0.55 -9.45
CA ALA A 11 -5.19 0.78 -8.85
C ALA A 11 -6.62 1.24 -8.53
N ALA A 12 -7.55 1.11 -9.48
CA ALA A 12 -8.95 1.48 -9.32
C ALA A 12 -9.63 0.67 -8.21
N ARG A 13 -9.40 -0.65 -8.18
CA ARG A 13 -9.95 -1.56 -7.16
C ARG A 13 -9.56 -1.16 -5.74
N PHE A 14 -8.33 -0.70 -5.55
CA PHE A 14 -7.79 -0.36 -4.23
C PHE A 14 -7.66 1.15 -3.98
N ALA A 15 -8.19 2.00 -4.88
CA ALA A 15 -8.09 3.46 -4.78
C ALA A 15 -8.67 4.04 -3.47
N ALA A 16 -9.67 3.38 -2.88
CA ALA A 16 -10.22 3.76 -1.57
C ALA A 16 -9.19 3.64 -0.43
N PHE A 17 -8.17 2.80 -0.60
CA PHE A 17 -7.09 2.56 0.35
C PHE A 17 -5.76 3.18 -0.09
N ALA A 18 -5.77 4.09 -1.06
CA ALA A 18 -4.54 4.78 -1.45
C ALA A 18 -4.03 5.66 -0.31
N ALA A 19 -2.78 5.46 0.08
CA ALA A 19 -2.07 6.27 1.06
C ALA A 19 -1.86 7.68 0.52
N GLN A 20 -2.03 8.69 1.38
CA GLN A 20 -1.72 10.08 1.04
C GLN A 20 -0.28 10.41 1.44
N GLY A 21 0.44 11.09 0.56
CA GLY A 21 1.83 11.43 0.80
C GLY A 21 2.41 12.33 -0.28
N VAL A 22 3.74 12.42 -0.30
CA VAL A 22 4.50 13.20 -1.28
C VAL A 22 5.37 12.29 -2.11
N VAL A 23 5.24 12.38 -3.43
CA VAL A 23 6.16 11.77 -4.40
C VAL A 23 7.33 12.73 -4.63
N TYR A 24 8.55 12.23 -4.51
CA TYR A 24 9.76 13.01 -4.76
C TYR A 24 10.20 12.93 -6.24
N PRO A 25 10.90 13.96 -6.75
CA PRO A 25 11.50 13.92 -8.08
C PRO A 25 12.33 12.65 -8.30
N GLN A 26 12.17 12.05 -9.47
CA GLN A 26 12.95 10.89 -9.91
C GLN A 26 13.70 11.22 -11.20
N PRO A 27 14.85 10.59 -11.45
CA PRO A 27 15.43 10.59 -12.79
C PRO A 27 14.40 10.11 -13.82
N GLU A 28 14.41 10.72 -15.01
CA GLU A 28 13.54 10.32 -16.10
C GLU A 28 13.71 8.82 -16.41
N GLY A 29 12.60 8.10 -16.53
CA GLY A 29 12.60 6.66 -16.79
C GLY A 29 12.96 5.78 -15.59
N SER A 30 13.15 6.34 -14.38
CA SER A 30 13.33 5.54 -13.16
C SER A 30 12.10 4.65 -12.91
N PRO A 31 12.27 3.34 -12.68
CA PRO A 31 11.18 2.47 -12.26
C PRO A 31 10.89 2.59 -10.75
N LEU A 32 11.66 3.38 -10.01
CA LEU A 32 11.49 3.60 -8.58
C LEU A 32 10.83 4.95 -8.31
N LEU A 33 9.85 4.92 -7.41
CA LEU A 33 9.11 6.04 -6.87
C LEU A 33 9.48 6.20 -5.39
N GLU A 34 10.12 7.31 -5.02
CA GLU A 34 10.30 7.69 -3.63
C GLU A 34 9.03 8.40 -3.13
N PHE A 35 8.39 7.80 -2.14
CA PHE A 35 7.08 8.23 -1.61
C PHE A 35 7.13 8.36 -0.10
N THR A 36 6.83 9.56 0.42
CA THR A 36 6.77 9.83 1.85
C THR A 36 5.35 9.82 2.36
N ALA A 37 5.02 8.89 3.26
CA ALA A 37 3.71 8.75 3.90
C ALA A 37 3.85 8.12 5.29
N GLY A 38 2.92 8.40 6.20
CA GLY A 38 2.89 7.79 7.54
C GLY A 38 4.11 8.08 8.44
N GLY A 39 4.93 9.08 8.09
CA GLY A 39 6.22 9.38 8.75
C GLY A 39 7.39 8.50 8.27
N ARG A 40 7.26 7.88 7.09
CA ARG A 40 8.28 7.02 6.47
C ARG A 40 8.51 7.42 5.02
N VAL A 41 9.72 7.15 4.54
CA VAL A 41 10.07 7.18 3.11
C VAL A 41 10.02 5.74 2.60
N LEU A 42 9.25 5.49 1.55
CA LEU A 42 9.13 4.20 0.89
C LEU A 42 9.71 4.29 -0.52
N TYR A 43 10.47 3.27 -0.91
CA TYR A 43 10.91 3.07 -2.30
C TYR A 43 9.98 2.07 -2.96
N LEU A 44 9.17 2.54 -3.89
CA LEU A 44 8.14 1.74 -4.56
C LEU A 44 8.52 1.50 -6.01
N PHE A 45 8.31 0.30 -6.53
CA PHE A 45 8.38 0.04 -7.95
C PHE A 45 7.12 0.62 -8.62
N ASP A 46 7.30 1.61 -9.50
CA ASP A 46 6.18 2.31 -10.14
C ASP A 46 5.47 1.38 -11.14
N ARG A 47 4.16 1.22 -10.96
CA ARG A 47 3.28 0.43 -11.82
C ARG A 47 2.21 1.28 -12.52
N SER A 48 2.30 2.61 -12.43
CA SER A 48 1.27 3.54 -12.91
C SER A 48 1.41 3.90 -14.40
N GLY A 49 2.47 3.44 -15.05
CA GLY A 49 2.77 3.76 -16.44
C GLY A 49 3.73 4.96 -16.61
N PRO A 50 4.29 5.15 -17.81
CA PRO A 50 5.31 6.16 -18.05
C PRO A 50 4.79 7.58 -17.80
N TYR A 51 5.57 8.38 -17.08
CA TYR A 51 5.31 9.80 -16.77
C TYR A 51 4.03 10.08 -15.95
N ALA A 52 3.35 9.05 -15.43
CA ALA A 52 2.16 9.22 -14.60
C ALA A 52 2.50 9.84 -13.24
N ALA A 53 3.62 9.43 -12.64
CA ALA A 53 4.11 9.98 -11.39
C ALA A 53 4.68 11.39 -11.57
N ARG A 54 3.98 12.38 -11.02
CA ARG A 54 4.46 13.76 -10.92
C ARG A 54 4.97 14.02 -9.49
N PRO A 55 6.08 14.75 -9.32
CA PRO A 55 6.52 15.17 -8.00
C PRO A 55 5.45 16.01 -7.29
N GLY A 56 5.33 15.84 -5.98
CA GLY A 56 4.39 16.57 -5.13
C GLY A 56 3.34 15.66 -4.45
N PRO A 57 2.28 16.26 -3.88
CA PRO A 57 1.23 15.52 -3.20
C PRO A 57 0.55 14.49 -4.12
N ALA A 58 0.42 13.26 -3.65
CA ALA A 58 -0.16 12.16 -4.40
C ALA A 58 -0.93 11.19 -3.50
N ARG A 59 -1.78 10.37 -4.14
CA ARG A 59 -2.42 9.21 -3.54
C ARG A 59 -1.88 7.96 -4.20
N VAL A 60 -1.24 7.10 -3.41
CA VAL A 60 -0.56 5.90 -3.90
C VAL A 60 -1.12 4.67 -3.21
N VAL A 61 -1.62 3.72 -3.97
CA VAL A 61 -1.86 2.36 -3.48
C VAL A 61 -0.50 1.70 -3.32
N VAL A 62 -0.14 1.43 -2.07
CA VAL A 62 1.11 0.73 -1.73
C VAL A 62 0.81 -0.75 -1.60
N HIS A 63 1.40 -1.55 -2.47
CA HIS A 63 1.19 -2.98 -2.53
C HIS A 63 2.47 -3.75 -2.20
N GLY A 64 2.36 -4.73 -1.31
CA GLY A 64 3.45 -5.67 -1.00
C GLY A 64 2.95 -7.11 -1.01
N VAL A 65 3.86 -8.06 -1.19
CA VAL A 65 3.57 -9.48 -0.98
C VAL A 65 4.03 -9.84 0.43
N ALA A 66 3.12 -10.32 1.27
CA ALA A 66 3.46 -10.74 2.63
C ALA A 66 4.32 -12.01 2.58
N ARG A 67 5.55 -11.91 3.08
CA ARG A 67 6.44 -13.04 3.36
C ARG A 67 5.93 -13.82 4.56
N ARG A 68 5.56 -13.09 5.61
CA ARG A 68 5.00 -13.61 6.87
C ARG A 68 3.88 -12.70 7.33
N TRP A 69 2.85 -13.29 7.90
CA TRP A 69 1.83 -12.55 8.63
C TRP A 69 1.15 -13.45 9.66
N ALA A 70 0.61 -12.85 10.71
CA ALA A 70 -0.16 -13.54 11.74
C ALA A 70 -1.12 -12.57 12.43
N LEU A 71 -2.19 -13.10 13.03
CA LEU A 71 -2.99 -12.34 13.99
C LEU A 71 -2.11 -11.85 15.13
N SER A 72 -2.40 -10.66 15.63
CA SER A 72 -1.64 -9.99 16.67
C SER A 72 -2.59 -9.45 17.74
N ASP A 73 -2.16 -9.55 19.00
CA ASP A 73 -2.88 -8.94 20.13
C ASP A 73 -2.57 -7.45 20.30
N ALA A 74 -1.54 -6.95 19.60
CA ALA A 74 -1.16 -5.54 19.63
C ALA A 74 -2.29 -4.64 19.12
N ARG A 75 -2.34 -3.41 19.64
CA ARG A 75 -3.38 -2.40 19.32
C ARG A 75 -2.78 -1.03 18.98
N GLU A 76 -1.51 -1.02 18.59
CA GLU A 76 -0.80 0.18 18.15
C GLU A 76 -0.18 -0.06 16.77
N GLU A 77 -0.36 0.91 15.87
CA GLU A 77 0.16 0.84 14.52
C GLU A 77 1.68 1.03 14.49
N ALA A 78 2.38 0.09 13.86
CA ALA A 78 3.82 0.17 13.65
C ALA A 78 4.15 -0.09 12.19
N LEU A 79 5.12 0.65 11.66
CA LEU A 79 5.68 0.42 10.32
C LEU A 79 7.18 0.74 10.31
N GLY A 80 7.98 -0.23 9.89
CA GLY A 80 9.42 -0.13 9.70
C GLY A 80 9.80 -0.52 8.28
N ALA A 81 10.78 0.19 7.71
CA ALA A 81 11.39 -0.23 6.45
C ALA A 81 12.41 -1.34 6.73
N VAL A 82 12.37 -2.40 5.92
CA VAL A 82 13.29 -3.53 5.99
C VAL A 82 14.04 -3.59 4.68
N GLY A 83 15.34 -3.29 4.69
CA GLY A 83 16.14 -3.24 3.47
C GLY A 83 15.62 -2.21 2.45
N VAL A 84 15.69 -2.55 1.16
CA VAL A 84 15.21 -1.70 0.06
C VAL A 84 13.87 -2.22 -0.43
N SER A 85 12.85 -1.34 -0.44
CA SER A 85 11.53 -1.66 -0.98
C SER A 85 10.82 -2.83 -0.28
N ALA A 86 10.99 -2.97 1.03
CA ALA A 86 10.20 -3.89 1.86
C ALA A 86 9.91 -3.25 3.22
N VAL A 87 8.85 -3.72 3.88
CA VAL A 87 8.40 -3.22 5.19
C VAL A 87 7.97 -4.36 6.10
N GLU A 88 8.05 -4.10 7.39
CA GLU A 88 7.37 -4.87 8.43
C GLU A 88 6.48 -3.94 9.25
N GLY A 89 5.46 -4.50 9.88
CA GLY A 89 4.56 -3.68 10.67
C GLY A 89 3.48 -4.46 11.39
N VAL A 90 2.69 -3.68 12.12
CA VAL A 90 1.51 -4.13 12.83
C VAL A 90 0.40 -3.14 12.55
N GLY A 91 -0.79 -3.65 12.26
CA GLY A 91 -1.92 -2.80 11.93
C GLY A 91 -3.26 -3.51 11.93
N VAL A 92 -4.32 -2.71 11.79
CA VAL A 92 -5.70 -3.20 11.75
C VAL A 92 -6.12 -3.52 10.32
N VAL A 93 -6.83 -4.63 10.14
CA VAL A 93 -7.37 -5.07 8.86
C VAL A 93 -8.57 -4.21 8.48
N LEU A 94 -8.44 -3.49 7.36
CA LEU A 94 -9.50 -2.66 6.77
C LEU A 94 -10.38 -3.44 5.78
N SER A 95 -9.80 -4.44 5.11
CA SER A 95 -10.50 -5.24 4.10
C SER A 95 -9.86 -6.61 3.96
N VAL A 96 -10.69 -7.61 3.67
CA VAL A 96 -10.26 -9.00 3.45
C VAL A 96 -10.84 -9.49 2.13
N ALA A 97 -9.98 -10.05 1.29
CA ALA A 97 -10.35 -10.86 0.15
C ALA A 97 -9.53 -12.15 0.17
N ARG A 98 -9.88 -13.13 -0.66
CA ARG A 98 -9.33 -14.50 -0.63
C ARG A 98 -7.80 -14.58 -0.47
N GLN A 99 -7.05 -13.69 -1.14
CA GLN A 99 -5.58 -13.65 -1.11
C GLN A 99 -5.03 -12.24 -0.90
N VAL A 100 -5.87 -11.32 -0.38
CA VAL A 100 -5.48 -9.94 -0.15
C VAL A 100 -5.98 -9.50 1.21
N LEU A 101 -5.08 -8.90 1.99
CA LEU A 101 -5.42 -8.14 3.18
C LEU A 101 -5.13 -6.67 2.90
N VAL A 102 -6.04 -5.78 3.27
CA VAL A 102 -5.72 -4.36 3.37
C VAL A 102 -5.52 -4.04 4.84
N VAL A 103 -4.34 -3.53 5.20
CA VAL A 103 -3.93 -3.30 6.58
C VAL A 103 -3.56 -1.83 6.78
N GLN A 104 -4.15 -1.19 7.78
CA GLN A 104 -3.77 0.15 8.23
C GLN A 104 -2.65 0.03 9.26
N ALA A 105 -1.43 0.34 8.86
CA ALA A 105 -0.22 0.31 9.69
C ALA A 105 0.62 1.55 9.41
N ARG A 106 0.27 2.68 10.05
CA ARG A 106 0.74 4.06 9.78
C ARG A 106 0.29 4.64 8.44
N LEU A 107 0.18 3.77 7.42
CA LEU A 107 -0.50 4.01 6.16
C LEU A 107 -1.23 2.73 5.72
N PRO A 108 -2.23 2.83 4.84
CA PRO A 108 -2.87 1.64 4.29
C PRO A 108 -1.93 0.90 3.34
N LEU A 109 -1.83 -0.41 3.53
CA LEU A 109 -1.04 -1.33 2.71
C LEU A 109 -1.94 -2.42 2.14
N VAL A 110 -1.83 -2.67 0.84
CA VAL A 110 -2.48 -3.79 0.18
C VAL A 110 -1.50 -4.96 0.16
N LEU A 111 -1.73 -5.96 1.01
CA LEU A 111 -0.87 -7.12 1.17
C LEU A 111 -1.41 -8.32 0.39
N GLY A 112 -0.64 -8.81 -0.59
CA GLY A 112 -0.88 -10.12 -1.19
C GLY A 112 -0.42 -11.21 -0.22
N VAL A 113 -1.34 -12.09 0.20
CA VAL A 113 -1.04 -13.18 1.15
C VAL A 113 -1.08 -14.54 0.44
N LEU A 114 0.09 -15.00 0.01
CA LEU A 114 0.25 -16.30 -0.66
C LEU A 114 -0.03 -17.42 0.37
N GLY A 115 -1.10 -18.19 0.13
CA GLY A 115 -1.65 -19.13 1.12
C GLY A 115 -3.06 -18.77 1.60
N GLY A 116 -3.49 -17.53 1.34
CA GLY A 116 -4.84 -17.05 1.60
C GLY A 116 -5.00 -16.34 2.94
N ALA A 117 -6.16 -15.68 3.10
CA ALA A 117 -6.50 -14.86 4.28
C ALA A 117 -7.55 -15.52 5.20
N ALA A 118 -7.61 -16.86 5.21
CA ALA A 118 -8.64 -17.58 5.97
C ALA A 118 -8.52 -17.33 7.47
N GLY A 119 -9.65 -17.12 8.14
CA GLY A 119 -9.70 -16.88 9.59
C GLY A 119 -9.38 -15.45 10.03
N VAL A 120 -9.16 -14.52 9.08
CA VAL A 120 -8.99 -13.08 9.35
C VAL A 120 -10.26 -12.33 8.98
N SER A 121 -10.64 -11.36 9.81
CA SER A 121 -11.80 -10.49 9.63
C SER A 121 -11.39 -9.02 9.69
N VAL A 122 -12.24 -8.15 9.12
CA VAL A 122 -12.08 -6.69 9.26
C VAL A 122 -12.13 -6.32 10.75
N GLY A 123 -11.19 -5.46 11.19
CA GLY A 123 -11.02 -5.09 12.59
C GLY A 123 -10.00 -5.95 13.35
N ASP A 124 -9.60 -7.10 12.82
CA ASP A 124 -8.50 -7.88 13.38
C ASP A 124 -7.18 -7.12 13.25
N TRP A 125 -6.26 -7.41 14.15
CA TRP A 125 -4.92 -6.86 14.11
C TRP A 125 -3.97 -7.93 13.59
N VAL A 126 -3.07 -7.53 12.70
CA VAL A 126 -2.09 -8.43 12.10
C VAL A 126 -0.69 -7.83 12.19
N ALA A 127 0.28 -8.69 12.48
CA ALA A 127 1.69 -8.41 12.25
C ALA A 127 2.09 -8.98 10.89
N PHE A 128 2.95 -8.28 10.16
CA PHE A 128 3.37 -8.70 8.82
C PHE A 128 4.81 -8.28 8.50
N GLU A 129 5.39 -8.96 7.51
CA GLU A 129 6.64 -8.62 6.83
C GLU A 129 6.44 -8.87 5.33
N THR A 130 6.89 -7.96 4.48
CA THR A 130 6.77 -8.09 3.02
C THR A 130 8.05 -8.56 2.35
N GLU A 131 7.91 -9.29 1.25
CA GLU A 131 8.99 -9.44 0.27
C GLU A 131 9.18 -8.14 -0.53
N PRO A 132 10.41 -7.79 -0.93
CA PRO A 132 10.65 -6.77 -1.93
C PRO A 132 10.33 -7.27 -3.36
N PRO A 133 9.99 -6.37 -4.30
CA PRO A 133 9.75 -4.95 -4.09
C PRO A 133 8.31 -4.66 -3.64
N LEU A 134 8.14 -3.58 -2.90
CA LEU A 134 6.87 -2.89 -2.79
C LEU A 134 6.55 -2.23 -4.13
N HIS A 135 5.28 -2.24 -4.50
CA HIS A 135 4.77 -1.65 -5.73
C HIS A 135 3.91 -0.42 -5.40
N GLY A 136 4.04 0.61 -6.23
CA GLY A 136 3.24 1.83 -6.14
C GLY A 136 2.32 1.95 -7.34
N PHE A 137 1.05 2.24 -7.09
CA PHE A 137 0.07 2.54 -8.13
C PHE A 137 -0.59 3.88 -7.79
N LEU A 138 -0.54 4.85 -8.70
CA LEU A 138 -1.25 6.11 -8.51
C LEU A 138 -2.76 5.87 -8.58
N ALA A 139 -3.47 6.36 -7.57
CA ALA A 139 -4.92 6.40 -7.59
C ALA A 139 -5.38 7.74 -8.19
N GLU A 140 -6.08 7.70 -9.33
CA GLU A 140 -6.64 8.92 -9.91
C GLU A 140 -7.70 9.56 -9.00
N GLY A 141 -7.62 10.88 -8.85
CA GLY A 141 -8.79 11.78 -8.90
C GLY A 141 -9.98 11.61 -7.95
N VAL A 142 -9.91 10.91 -6.82
CA VAL A 142 -10.93 11.06 -5.77
C VAL A 142 -10.46 12.14 -4.78
N PRO A 143 -11.11 13.32 -4.74
CA PRO A 143 -10.78 14.35 -3.77
C PRO A 143 -10.92 13.78 -2.35
N ALA A 144 -10.08 14.28 -1.43
CA ALA A 144 -10.17 13.93 -0.02
C ALA A 144 -11.62 14.09 0.46
N ARG A 145 -12.15 13.13 1.22
CA ARG A 145 -13.41 13.33 1.95
C ARG A 145 -13.24 14.62 2.77
N GLY A 146 -14.13 15.57 2.51
CA GLY A 146 -13.94 16.99 2.77
C GLY A 146 -13.51 17.31 4.21
N THR A 147 -12.61 18.27 4.31
CA THR A 147 -12.57 19.17 5.46
C THR A 147 -13.86 20.00 5.43
N PRO A 148 -14.64 20.10 6.52
CA PRO A 148 -15.68 21.11 6.59
C PRO A 148 -14.98 22.47 6.53
N GLY A 149 -15.31 23.26 5.51
CA GLY A 149 -14.86 24.65 5.43
C GLY A 149 -15.36 25.41 6.65
N GLY A 150 -14.44 26.09 7.34
CA GLY A 150 -14.73 27.21 8.22
C GLY A 150 -14.67 28.52 7.44
#